data_AF-A0A8T1H7Q6-F1
#
_entry.id   AF-A0A8T1H7Q6-F1
#
_cell.length_a   1.000
_cell.length_b   1.000
_cell.length_c   1.000
_cell.angle_alpha   90.00
_cell.angle_beta   90.00
_cell.angle_gamma   90.00
#
_symmetry.space_group_name_H-M   'P 1'
#
loop_
_entity.id
_entity.type
_entity.pdbx_description
1 polymer ?
#
loop_
_entity_poly.entity_id
_entity_poly.type
_entity_poly.pdbx_seq_one_letter_code
_entity_poly.pdbx_strand_id
1 'polypeptide(L)'
;MLRRIYTAVTNKQLLVRYFMADADKAQRNAVDAVLGVRNELVNLMCYFHVATKIYKHTRGIPVTLAARISKDVADMHYAVSAADYERIKKRSLDD
;
A
#
# COMPACT_ATOMS: atom_id res chain seq x y z
N MET A 1 8.79 22.11 -1.33
CA MET A 1 10.15 22.10 -0.74
C MET A 1 10.96 20.88 -1.18
N LEU A 2 10.46 19.66 -0.98
CA LEU A 2 11.14 18.40 -1.31
C LEU A 2 11.73 18.34 -2.72
N ARG A 3 10.96 18.72 -3.75
CA ARG A 3 11.44 18.72 -5.14
C ARG A 3 12.64 19.63 -5.37
N ARG A 4 12.65 20.81 -4.74
CA ARG A 4 13.76 21.76 -4.83
C ARG A 4 15.01 21.20 -4.16
N ILE A 5 14.85 20.60 -2.97
CA ILE A 5 15.95 19.96 -2.24
C ILE A 5 16.54 18.79 -3.04
N TYR A 6 15.69 17.90 -3.55
CA TYR A 6 16.14 16.76 -4.35
C TYR A 6 16.95 17.21 -5.57
N THR A 7 16.46 18.21 -6.32
CA THR A 7 17.18 18.73 -7.48
C THR A 7 18.47 19.43 -7.09
N ALA A 8 18.51 20.20 -6.01
CA ALA A 8 19.73 20.86 -5.56
C ALA A 8 20.82 19.84 -5.17
N VAL A 9 20.45 18.72 -4.54
CA VAL A 9 21.40 17.70 -4.09
C VAL A 9 21.83 16.76 -5.21
N THR A 10 20.90 16.37 -6.07
CA THR A 10 21.13 15.29 -7.06
C THR A 10 21.37 15.79 -8.48
N ASN A 11 21.09 17.08 -8.73
CA ASN A 11 20.98 17.68 -10.07
C ASN A 11 19.98 16.94 -10.99
N LYS A 12 19.02 16.18 -10.43
CA LYS A 12 17.98 15.45 -11.14
C LYS A 12 16.59 15.98 -10.80
N GLN A 13 15.64 15.82 -11.72
CA GLN A 13 14.24 16.09 -11.40
C GLN A 13 13.67 14.95 -10.56
N LEU A 14 12.96 15.29 -9.49
CA LEU A 14 12.19 14.31 -8.73
C LEU A 14 10.96 13.89 -9.54
N LEU A 15 10.97 12.66 -10.01
CA LEU A 15 9.86 11.97 -10.66
C LEU A 15 9.35 10.88 -9.73
N VAL A 16 8.06 10.93 -9.42
CA VAL A 16 7.38 9.99 -8.52
C VAL A 16 6.21 9.42 -9.29
N ARG A 17 6.15 8.09 -9.45
CA ARG A 17 5.03 7.42 -10.10
C ARG A 17 4.12 6.72 -9.10
N TYR A 18 4.71 6.06 -8.12
CA TYR A 18 4.00 5.30 -7.10
C TYR A 18 4.27 5.91 -5.74
N PHE A 19 3.23 6.00 -4.93
CA PHE A 19 3.36 6.29 -3.51
C PHE A 19 2.43 5.40 -2.72
N MET A 20 2.81 5.09 -1.48
CA MET A 20 1.97 4.34 -0.56
C MET A 20 1.42 5.28 0.49
N ALA A 21 0.11 5.28 0.67
CA ALA A 21 -0.58 6.07 1.68
C ALA A 21 -1.72 5.26 2.29
N ASP A 22 -2.33 5.81 3.32
CA ASP A 22 -3.65 5.36 3.74
C ASP A 22 -4.68 5.59 2.63
N ALA A 23 -5.82 4.91 2.75
CA ALA A 23 -7.03 5.23 1.99
C ALA A 23 -7.69 6.53 2.50
N ASP A 24 -6.89 7.55 2.82
CA ASP A 24 -7.34 8.85 3.30
C ASP A 24 -7.21 9.94 2.21
N LYS A 25 -8.28 10.71 2.03
CA LYS A 25 -8.36 11.73 0.99
C LYS A 25 -7.41 12.91 1.26
N ALA A 26 -7.19 13.26 2.52
CA ALA A 26 -6.29 14.36 2.86
C ALA A 26 -4.83 13.99 2.53
N GLN A 27 -4.43 12.74 2.79
CA GLN A 27 -3.12 12.25 2.36
C GLN A 27 -2.95 12.30 0.84
N ARG A 28 -3.95 11.81 0.06
CA ARG A 28 -3.90 11.89 -1.41
C ARG A 28 -3.77 13.33 -1.89
N ASN A 29 -4.61 14.24 -1.39
CA ASN A 29 -4.59 15.65 -1.77
C ASN A 29 -3.26 16.32 -1.44
N ALA A 30 -2.66 16.01 -0.29
CA ALA A 30 -1.37 16.57 0.11
C ALA A 30 -0.25 16.13 -0.86
N VAL A 31 -0.24 14.86 -1.27
CA VAL A 31 0.74 14.34 -2.24
C VAL A 31 0.51 15.00 -3.61
N ASP A 32 -0.73 15.06 -4.09
CA ASP A 32 -1.07 15.68 -5.38
C ASP A 32 -0.68 17.17 -5.42
N ALA A 33 -0.89 17.92 -4.33
CA ALA A 33 -0.51 19.34 -4.24
C ALA A 33 1.00 19.57 -4.35
N VAL A 34 1.84 18.62 -3.89
CA VAL A 34 3.30 18.76 -3.87
C VAL A 34 3.96 18.12 -5.10
N LEU A 35 3.42 17.00 -5.57
CA LEU A 35 4.04 16.15 -6.57
C LEU A 35 3.22 16.01 -7.87
N GLY A 36 1.92 16.32 -7.87
CA GLY A 36 1.02 16.04 -9.00
C GLY A 36 1.27 16.87 -10.26
N VAL A 37 1.82 18.09 -10.15
CA VAL A 37 1.98 19.03 -11.29
C VAL A 37 2.80 18.48 -12.47
N ARG A 38 3.66 17.48 -12.26
CA ARG A 38 4.46 16.85 -13.34
C ARG A 38 4.57 15.33 -13.21
N ASN A 39 3.67 14.70 -12.45
CA ASN A 39 3.72 13.27 -12.22
C ASN A 39 2.31 12.68 -12.34
N GLU A 40 2.21 11.56 -13.04
CA GLU A 40 1.02 10.71 -13.00
C GLU A 40 1.12 9.79 -11.77
N LEU A 41 0.51 10.24 -10.68
CA LEU A 41 0.62 9.58 -9.37
C LEU A 41 -0.40 8.45 -9.21
N VAL A 42 0.12 7.24 -8.97
CA VAL A 42 -0.65 6.07 -8.58
C VAL A 42 -0.57 5.92 -7.05
N ASN A 43 -1.74 6.00 -6.39
CA ASN A 43 -1.84 5.72 -4.96
C ASN A 43 -1.93 4.22 -4.76
N LEU A 44 -0.99 3.67 -4.01
CA LEU A 44 -1.01 2.28 -3.56
C LEU A 44 -1.41 2.26 -2.09
N MET A 45 -2.25 1.30 -1.72
CA MET A 45 -2.60 1.12 -0.32
C MET A 45 -1.39 0.58 0.45
N CYS A 46 -1.04 1.25 1.55
CA CYS A 46 0.12 0.87 2.34
C CYS A 46 -0.10 -0.48 3.05
N TYR A 47 0.79 -1.45 2.78
CA TYR A 47 0.73 -2.78 3.39
C TYR A 47 0.71 -2.74 4.92
N PHE A 48 1.55 -1.91 5.56
CA PHE A 48 1.58 -1.80 7.03
C PHE A 48 0.30 -1.23 7.62
N HIS A 49 -0.39 -0.36 6.88
CA HIS A 49 -1.71 0.13 7.29
C HIS A 49 -2.76 -0.97 7.20
N VAL A 50 -2.74 -1.79 6.14
CA VAL A 50 -3.58 -3.00 6.03
C VAL A 50 -3.28 -3.97 7.17
N ALA A 51 -2.01 -4.28 7.44
CA ALA A 51 -1.59 -5.16 8.53
C ALA A 51 -2.05 -4.65 9.91
N THR A 52 -1.93 -3.34 10.16
CA THR A 52 -2.43 -2.70 11.38
C THR A 52 -3.95 -2.84 11.51
N LYS A 53 -4.69 -2.66 10.40
CA LYS A 53 -6.14 -2.82 10.39
C LYS A 53 -6.53 -4.28 10.66
N ILE A 54 -5.87 -5.25 10.03
CA ILE A 54 -6.10 -6.68 10.29
C ILE A 54 -5.88 -6.97 11.77
N TYR A 55 -4.72 -6.62 12.30
CA TYR A 55 -4.40 -6.84 13.72
C TYR A 55 -5.49 -6.29 14.64
N LYS A 56 -5.98 -5.08 14.39
CA LYS A 56 -7.06 -4.46 15.17
C LYS A 56 -8.38 -5.25 15.09
N HIS A 57 -8.76 -5.72 13.91
CA HIS A 57 -10.02 -6.44 13.70
C HIS A 57 -9.94 -7.92 14.09
N THR A 58 -8.75 -8.49 14.25
CA THR A 58 -8.56 -9.88 14.68
C THR A 58 -8.26 -10.02 16.18
N ARG A 59 -8.31 -8.95 16.99
CA ARG A 59 -7.99 -9.04 18.45
C ARG A 59 -8.92 -9.94 19.27
N GLY A 60 -10.11 -10.25 18.75
CA GLY A 60 -11.13 -11.02 19.47
C GLY A 60 -11.41 -12.42 18.91
N ILE A 61 -10.68 -12.84 17.87
CA ILE A 61 -10.88 -14.16 17.24
C ILE A 61 -9.77 -15.12 17.66
N PRO A 62 -9.95 -16.45 17.47
CA PRO A 62 -8.91 -17.43 17.79
C PRO A 62 -7.58 -17.08 17.12
N VAL A 63 -6.47 -17.23 17.87
CA VAL A 63 -5.12 -16.87 17.39
C VAL A 63 -4.75 -17.60 16.10
N THR A 64 -5.19 -18.84 15.94
CA THR A 64 -4.98 -19.64 14.73
C THR A 64 -5.70 -19.05 13.51
N LEU A 65 -6.91 -18.51 13.71
CA LEU A 65 -7.67 -17.83 12.66
C LEU A 65 -7.04 -16.47 12.33
N ALA A 66 -6.63 -15.69 13.33
CA ALA A 66 -5.93 -14.43 13.12
C ALA A 66 -4.60 -14.61 12.35
N ALA A 67 -3.86 -15.66 12.67
CA ALA A 67 -2.63 -16.03 11.98
C ALA A 67 -2.89 -16.43 10.52
N ARG A 68 -3.97 -17.19 10.26
CA ARG A 68 -4.39 -17.55 8.90
C ARG A 68 -4.69 -16.30 8.07
N ILE A 69 -5.55 -15.40 8.58
CA ILE A 69 -5.90 -14.14 7.90
C ILE A 69 -4.65 -13.31 7.59
N SER A 70 -3.73 -13.21 8.55
CA SER A 70 -2.48 -12.46 8.36
C SER A 70 -1.60 -13.10 7.28
N LYS A 71 -1.52 -14.43 7.25
CA LYS A 71 -0.78 -15.17 6.22
C LYS A 71 -1.40 -14.97 4.84
N ASP A 72 -2.71 -15.11 4.71
CA ASP A 72 -3.41 -14.93 3.44
C ASP A 72 -3.20 -13.53 2.85
N VAL A 73 -3.21 -12.51 3.70
CA VAL A 73 -2.93 -11.14 3.26
C VAL A 73 -1.47 -10.95 2.88
N ALA A 74 -0.53 -11.58 3.58
CA ALA A 74 0.88 -11.58 3.20
C ALA A 74 1.09 -12.29 1.86
N ASP A 75 0.49 -13.46 1.66
CA ASP A 75 0.55 -14.21 0.40
C ASP A 75 0.02 -13.35 -0.77
N MET A 76 -1.11 -12.65 -0.56
CA MET A 76 -1.64 -11.72 -1.55
C MET A 76 -0.68 -10.56 -1.85
N HIS A 77 0.00 -10.01 -0.83
CA HIS A 77 0.96 -8.91 -1.01
C HIS A 77 2.20 -9.33 -1.80
N TYR A 78 2.67 -10.56 -1.61
CA TYR A 78 3.86 -11.11 -2.26
C TYR A 78 3.56 -11.90 -3.55
N ALA A 79 2.31 -11.88 -4.03
CA ALA A 79 1.94 -12.52 -5.28
C ALA A 79 2.80 -12.02 -6.45
N VAL A 80 3.28 -12.93 -7.28
CA VAL A 80 4.23 -12.60 -8.37
C VAL A 80 3.53 -12.05 -9.63
N SER A 81 2.20 -12.11 -9.67
CA SER A 81 1.39 -11.59 -10.78
C SER A 81 -0.04 -11.29 -10.33
N ALA A 82 -0.78 -10.53 -11.14
CA ALA A 82 -2.20 -10.30 -10.91
C ALA A 82 -3.03 -11.59 -10.92
N ALA A 83 -2.68 -12.55 -11.79
CA ALA A 83 -3.34 -13.85 -11.83
C ALA A 83 -3.08 -14.66 -10.55
N ASP A 84 -1.85 -14.60 -10.04
CA ASP A 84 -1.47 -15.27 -8.79
C ASP A 84 -2.17 -14.62 -7.57
N TYR A 85 -2.28 -13.29 -7.57
CA TYR A 85 -3.05 -12.54 -6.58
C TYR A 85 -4.51 -12.99 -6.54
N GLU A 86 -5.20 -13.01 -7.70
CA GLU A 86 -6.62 -13.41 -7.74
C GLU A 86 -6.81 -14.88 -7.34
N ARG A 87 -5.86 -15.76 -7.67
CA ARG A 87 -5.86 -17.16 -7.23
C ARG A 87 -5.75 -17.27 -5.71
N ILE A 88 -4.81 -16.55 -5.10
CA ILE A 88 -4.61 -16.54 -3.64
C ILE A 88 -5.84 -15.95 -2.96
N LYS A 89 -6.33 -14.81 -3.45
CA LYS A 89 -7.53 -14.14 -2.92
C LYS A 89 -8.74 -15.05 -2.94
N LYS A 90 -8.98 -15.77 -4.04
CA LYS A 90 -10.09 -16.74 -4.13
C LYS A 90 -9.96 -17.83 -3.08
N ARG A 91 -8.76 -18.45 -2.96
CA ARG A 91 -8.47 -19.46 -1.93
C ARG A 91 -8.76 -18.94 -0.52
N SER A 92 -8.39 -17.70 -0.21
CA SER A 92 -8.56 -17.11 1.13
C SER A 92 -10.01 -16.72 1.47
N LEU A 93 -10.94 -16.76 0.50
CA LEU A 93 -12.36 -16.44 0.68
C LEU A 93 -13.28 -17.67 0.66
N ASP A 94 -12.79 -18.79 0.12
CA ASP A 94 -13.54 -20.05 -0.03
C ASP A 94 -13.36 -21.01 1.17
N ASP A 95 -12.50 -20.67 2.13
CA ASP A 95 -12.20 -21.38 3.40
C ASP A 95 -13.10 -20.92 4.57
#